data_AF-U2LCY6-F1
#
_entry.id   AF-U2LCY6-F1
#
_cell.length_a   1.000
_cell.length_b   1.000
_cell.length_c   1.000
_cell.angle_alpha   90.00
_cell.angle_beta   90.00
_cell.angle_gamma   90.00
#
_symmetry.space_group_name_H-M   'P 1'
#
loop_
_entity.id
_entity.type
_entity.pdbx_description
1 polymer ?
#
loop_
_entity_poly.entity_id
_entity_poly.type
_entity_poly.pdbx_seq_one_letter_code
_entity_poly.pdbx_strand_id
1 'polypeptide(L)' 'MRNESKITTLESKFPLLSVEQGCMVSKDADITVAFRVE' A
#
# COMPACT_ATOMS: atom_id res chain seq x y z
N MET A 1 -13.57 -9.83 -25.46
CA MET A 1 -13.08 -10.28 -24.14
C MET A 1 -12.82 -9.03 -23.32
N ARG A 2 -13.70 -8.66 -22.39
CA ARG A 2 -13.62 -7.36 -21.71
C ARG A 2 -13.76 -7.59 -20.21
N ASN A 3 -12.76 -7.06 -19.50
CA ASN A 3 -12.56 -7.01 -18.05
C ASN A 3 -11.77 -8.19 -17.44
N GLU A 4 -10.47 -8.26 -17.76
CA GLU A 4 -9.49 -8.76 -16.78
C GLU A 4 -9.44 -7.73 -15.65
N SER A 5 -9.89 -8.12 -14.45
CA SER A 5 -9.68 -7.33 -13.24
C SER A 5 -8.20 -6.95 -13.14
N LYS A 6 -7.86 -5.65 -13.27
CA LYS A 6 -6.51 -5.14 -13.01
C LYS A 6 -6.26 -5.16 -11.50
N ILE A 7 -6.11 -6.37 -10.95
CA ILE A 7 -5.57 -6.54 -9.61
C ILE A 7 -4.12 -6.08 -9.68
N THR A 8 -3.82 -5.03 -8.94
CA THR A 8 -2.50 -4.44 -8.81
C THR A 8 -2.22 -4.35 -7.33
N THR A 9 -1.02 -4.77 -6.94
CA THR A 9 -0.65 -4.83 -5.54
C THR A 9 -0.33 -3.43 -5.03
N LEU A 10 -0.35 -3.23 -3.71
CA LEU A 10 -0.08 -1.92 -3.12
C LEU A 10 1.38 -1.49 -3.38
N GLU A 11 2.30 -2.44 -3.31
CA GLU A 11 3.74 -2.28 -3.59
C GLU A 11 4.02 -1.90 -5.05
N SER A 12 3.12 -2.25 -5.98
CA SER A 12 3.23 -1.83 -7.38
C SER A 12 2.87 -0.35 -7.59
N LYS A 13 2.17 0.27 -6.64
CA LYS A 13 1.69 1.66 -6.72
C LYS A 13 2.44 2.60 -5.79
N PHE A 14 2.98 2.08 -4.70
CA PHE A 14 3.63 2.83 -3.66
C PHE A 14 5.05 2.29 -3.43
N PRO A 15 6.05 3.14 -3.14
CA PRO A 15 7.42 2.72 -2.89
C PRO A 15 7.56 2.11 -1.49
N LEU A 16 6.84 1.02 -1.22
CA LEU A 16 6.80 0.38 0.09
C LEU A 16 8.06 -0.44 0.34
N LEU A 17 8.53 -0.38 1.59
CA LEU A 17 9.55 -1.23 2.17
C LEU A 17 8.90 -2.38 2.97
N SER A 18 7.90 -2.07 3.81
CA SER A 18 7.14 -3.06 4.59
C SER A 18 5.77 -2.51 5.01
N VAL A 19 4.84 -3.42 5.31
CA VAL A 19 3.53 -3.11 5.91
C VAL A 19 3.29 -4.05 7.09
N GLU A 20 3.20 -3.51 8.30
CA GLU A 20 3.05 -4.28 9.53
C GLU A 20 2.16 -3.53 10.52
N GLN A 21 1.25 -4.25 11.20
CA GLN A 21 0.44 -3.71 12.31
C GLN A 21 -0.33 -2.41 12.00
N GLY A 22 -0.74 -2.19 10.76
CA GLY A 22 -1.42 -0.97 10.33
C GLY A 22 -0.50 0.22 10.02
N CYS A 23 0.82 0.00 10.01
CA CYS A 23 1.82 0.96 9.59
C CYS A 23 2.43 0.55 8.24
N MET A 24 2.72 1.54 7.41
CA MET A 24 3.42 1.40 6.13
C MET A 24 4.74 2.15 6.21
N VAL A 25 5.83 1.49 5.82
CA VAL A 25 7.18 2.08 5.75
C VAL A 25 7.55 2.26 4.28
N SER A 26 7.96 3.45 3.86
CA SER A 26 8.40 3.74 2.49
C SER A 26 9.91 3.52 2.31
N LYS A 27 10.35 3.36 1.07
CA LYS A 27 11.78 3.32 0.70
C LYS A 27 12.49 4.65 0.93
N ASP A 28 11.72 5.74 0.98
CA ASP A 28 12.20 7.09 1.25
C ASP A 28 12.25 7.39 2.77
N ALA A 29 12.07 6.36 3.60
CA ALA A 29 12.09 6.41 5.06
C ALA A 29 10.93 7.19 5.72
N ASP A 30 9.79 7.29 5.02
CA ASP A 30 8.55 7.78 5.61
C ASP A 30 7.81 6.66 6.35
N ILE A 31 7.11 7.03 7.43
CA ILE A 31 6.18 6.14 8.14
C ILE A 31 4.78 6.72 8.01
N THR A 32 3.85 5.90 7.49
CA THR A 32 2.42 6.23 7.39
C THR A 32 1.62 5.30 8.30
N VAL A 33 0.77 5.87 9.15
CA VAL A 33 -0.11 5.12 10.06
C VAL A 33 -1.53 5.10 9.50
N ALA A 34 -2.10 3.91 9.32
CA ALA A 34 -3.49 3.76 8.92
C ALA A 34 -4.42 3.91 10.13
N PHE A 35 -5.50 4.66 9.95
CA PHE A 35 -6.57 4.78 10.94
C PHE A 35 -7.92 4.59 10.26
N ARG A 36 -8.88 4.07 11.02
CA ARG A 36 -10.26 3.95 10.57
C ARG A 36 -10.94 5.30 10.69
N VAL A 37 -11.65 5.70 9.64
CA VAL A 37 -12.54 6.87 9.65
C VAL A 37 -13.97 6.39 9.92
N GLU A 38 -14.69 7.09 10.80
CA GLU A 38 -16.13 6.89 11.05
C GLU A 38 -17.00 7.70 10.10
#